data_AF-A0A7C4KQM9-F1
#
_entry.id   AF-A0A7C4KQM9-F1
#
_cell.length_a   1.000
_cell.length_b   1.000
_cell.length_c   1.000
_cell.angle_alpha   90.00
_cell.angle_beta   90.00
_cell.angle_gamma   90.00
#
_symmetry.space_group_name_H-M   'P 1'
#
loop_
_entity.id
_entity.type
_entity.pdbx_description
1 polymer ?
#
loop_
_entity_poly.entity_id
_entity_poly.type
_entity_poly.pdbx_seq_one_letter_code
_entity_poly.pdbx_strand_id
1 'polypeptide(L)'
;MEQTPLDPILAEFGQAPHMEEIQRAREQFFAALPDLREDDASFDRMMAFFLSWFVLDRPLDGSDETPLQRYAADPRRTEAEKELCVALSANRHSLFSVQKIRPGGVDLRDLFLNEPVAVTERRQLAGLQRGDILEARLFPREPGLVFVTGAFVVHPPAATPVIERIIDEHRNTGRPERHHILDRLRIGCFRFRDRYRERVDVARVYTEALEAKGSPVPSPGPG
;
A
#
# COMPACT_ATOMS: atom_id res chain seq x y z
N MET A 1 -10.37 -8.38 17.89
CA MET A 1 -10.03 -7.75 16.60
C MET A 1 -9.44 -6.41 16.93
N GLU A 2 -8.14 -6.21 16.69
CA GLU A 2 -7.53 -4.90 16.92
C GLU A 2 -7.94 -4.01 15.74
N GLN A 3 -8.51 -2.84 16.05
CA GLN A 3 -8.98 -1.86 15.07
C GLN A 3 -7.78 -1.36 14.24
N THR A 4 -7.96 -1.22 12.93
CA THR A 4 -6.94 -0.59 12.07
C THR A 4 -6.86 0.89 12.43
N PRO A 5 -5.67 1.53 12.40
CA PRO A 5 -5.54 2.96 12.64
C PRO A 5 -6.38 3.83 11.69
N LEU A 6 -6.87 3.26 10.58
CA LEU A 6 -7.75 3.94 9.63
C LEU A 6 -9.24 3.91 10.02
N ASP A 7 -9.65 3.06 10.97
CA ASP A 7 -11.05 2.80 11.30
C ASP A 7 -11.85 4.07 11.66
N PRO A 8 -11.33 5.01 12.48
CA PRO A 8 -12.09 6.22 12.81
C PRO A 8 -12.42 7.08 11.59
N ILE A 9 -11.48 7.17 10.64
CA ILE A 9 -11.65 7.95 9.41
C ILE A 9 -12.62 7.23 8.47
N LEU A 10 -12.43 5.91 8.30
CA LEU A 10 -13.32 5.09 7.48
C LEU A 10 -14.76 5.06 8.01
N ALA A 11 -14.94 5.07 9.34
CA ALA A 11 -16.25 5.14 9.96
C ALA A 11 -16.98 6.45 9.62
N GLU A 12 -16.27 7.57 9.56
CA GLU A 12 -16.84 8.86 9.17
C GLU A 12 -17.17 8.92 7.68
N PHE A 13 -16.23 8.50 6.82
CA PHE A 13 -16.40 8.54 5.37
C PHE A 13 -17.32 7.43 4.82
N GLY A 14 -17.59 6.40 5.61
CA GLY A 14 -18.57 5.36 5.30
C GLY A 14 -20.03 5.76 5.53
N GLN A 15 -20.29 6.96 6.03
CA GLN A 15 -21.64 7.48 6.32
C GLN A 15 -22.02 8.62 5.38
N ALA A 16 -23.29 9.01 5.37
CA ALA A 16 -23.73 10.23 4.70
C ALA A 16 -23.06 11.47 5.34
N PRO A 17 -22.67 12.49 4.56
CA PRO A 17 -22.85 12.63 3.10
C PRO A 17 -21.73 12.00 2.25
N HIS A 18 -20.73 11.37 2.87
CA HIS A 18 -19.50 10.89 2.21
C HIS A 18 -19.64 9.52 1.51
N MET A 19 -20.76 8.83 1.68
CA MET A 19 -20.95 7.49 1.15
C MET A 19 -20.78 7.39 -0.38
N GLU A 20 -21.17 8.40 -1.15
CA GLU A 20 -20.94 8.41 -2.60
C GLU A 20 -19.46 8.57 -2.96
N GLU A 21 -18.70 9.29 -2.13
CA GLU A 21 -17.28 9.56 -2.32
C GLU A 21 -16.46 8.27 -2.28
N ILE A 22 -16.69 7.46 -1.23
CA ILE A 22 -16.01 6.17 -1.08
C ILE A 22 -16.45 5.16 -2.15
N GLN A 23 -17.69 5.24 -2.65
CA GLN A 23 -18.17 4.40 -3.75
C GLN A 23 -17.46 4.74 -5.07
N ARG A 24 -17.37 6.03 -5.44
CA ARG A 24 -16.64 6.47 -6.63
C ARG A 24 -15.15 6.12 -6.54
N ALA A 25 -14.53 6.31 -5.38
CA ALA A 25 -13.15 5.91 -5.14
C ALA A 25 -12.95 4.39 -5.31
N ARG A 26 -13.90 3.58 -4.84
CA ARG A 26 -13.87 2.12 -5.00
C ARG A 26 -13.92 1.74 -6.48
N GLU A 27 -14.86 2.28 -7.24
CA GLU A 27 -14.97 2.03 -8.68
C GLU A 27 -13.68 2.39 -9.41
N GLN A 28 -13.12 3.56 -9.10
CA GLN A 28 -11.86 4.03 -9.65
C GLN A 28 -10.69 3.07 -9.35
N PHE A 29 -10.54 2.63 -8.10
CA PHE A 29 -9.45 1.74 -7.71
C PHE A 29 -9.56 0.36 -8.39
N PHE A 30 -10.76 -0.21 -8.43
CA PHE A 30 -10.97 -1.56 -8.97
C PHE A 30 -11.12 -1.61 -10.49
N ALA A 31 -11.28 -0.47 -11.18
CA ALA A 31 -11.21 -0.40 -12.64
C ALA A 31 -9.88 -0.96 -13.21
N ALA A 32 -8.81 -0.93 -12.40
CA ALA A 32 -7.51 -1.49 -12.72
C ALA A 32 -7.40 -3.01 -12.57
N LEU A 33 -8.36 -3.61 -11.86
CA LEU A 33 -8.43 -5.00 -11.48
C LEU A 33 -9.79 -5.58 -11.89
N PRO A 34 -10.19 -5.52 -13.18
CA PRO A 34 -11.52 -5.95 -13.63
C PRO A 34 -11.77 -7.44 -13.40
N ASP A 35 -10.70 -8.22 -13.29
CA ASP A 35 -10.75 -9.65 -13.05
C ASP A 35 -10.81 -10.02 -11.57
N LEU A 36 -10.73 -9.06 -10.63
CA LEU A 36 -10.84 -9.36 -9.20
C LEU A 36 -12.29 -9.65 -8.82
N ARG A 37 -12.49 -10.78 -8.12
CA ARG A 37 -13.79 -11.24 -7.65
C ARG A 37 -13.81 -11.29 -6.12
N GLU A 38 -14.99 -11.17 -5.52
CA GLU A 38 -15.14 -11.17 -4.06
C GLU A 38 -14.73 -12.49 -3.39
N ASP A 39 -14.78 -13.60 -4.14
CA ASP A 39 -14.37 -14.94 -3.70
C ASP A 39 -12.87 -15.23 -3.91
N ASP A 40 -12.11 -14.31 -4.54
CA ASP A 40 -10.67 -14.47 -4.71
C ASP A 40 -9.94 -14.33 -3.37
N ALA A 41 -8.91 -15.15 -3.14
CA ALA A 41 -8.11 -15.10 -1.92
C ALA A 41 -7.39 -13.76 -1.70
N SER A 42 -7.19 -12.96 -2.75
CA SER A 42 -6.61 -11.61 -2.64
C SER A 42 -7.63 -10.50 -2.41
N PHE A 43 -8.94 -10.77 -2.43
CA PHE A 43 -9.96 -9.73 -2.36
C PHE A 43 -9.82 -8.85 -1.10
N ASP A 44 -9.81 -9.46 0.08
CA ASP A 44 -9.68 -8.74 1.36
C ASP A 44 -8.42 -7.88 1.42
N ARG A 45 -7.31 -8.40 0.88
CA ARG A 45 -6.05 -7.66 0.80
C ARG A 45 -6.16 -6.47 -0.15
N MET A 46 -6.75 -6.64 -1.32
CA MET A 46 -6.96 -5.53 -2.27
C MET A 46 -7.93 -4.49 -1.70
N MET A 47 -8.92 -4.91 -0.92
CA MET A 47 -9.81 -4.02 -0.16
C MET A 47 -9.01 -3.19 0.85
N ALA A 48 -8.09 -3.80 1.60
CA ALA A 48 -7.24 -3.06 2.53
C ALA A 48 -6.31 -2.05 1.83
N PHE A 49 -5.78 -2.39 0.65
CA PHE A 49 -5.04 -1.43 -0.18
C PHE A 49 -5.93 -0.28 -0.66
N PHE A 50 -7.13 -0.58 -1.14
CA PHE A 50 -8.12 0.44 -1.53
C PHE A 50 -8.40 1.41 -0.38
N LEU A 51 -8.72 0.89 0.81
CA LEU A 51 -9.06 1.73 1.97
C LEU A 51 -7.87 2.59 2.41
N SER A 52 -6.66 2.03 2.37
CA SER A 52 -5.44 2.80 2.68
C SER A 52 -5.20 3.91 1.67
N TRP A 53 -5.33 3.60 0.38
CA TRP A 53 -5.19 4.58 -0.69
C TRP A 53 -6.25 5.68 -0.62
N PHE A 54 -7.51 5.30 -0.41
CA PHE A 54 -8.61 6.24 -0.26
C PHE A 54 -8.33 7.24 0.85
N VAL A 55 -7.95 6.76 2.05
CA VAL A 55 -7.75 7.63 3.21
C VAL A 55 -6.50 8.50 3.09
N LEU A 56 -5.40 7.96 2.57
CA LEU A 56 -4.07 8.55 2.74
C LEU A 56 -3.54 9.25 1.49
N ASP A 57 -4.00 8.86 0.29
CA ASP A 57 -3.40 9.31 -0.97
C ASP A 57 -4.40 9.99 -1.90
N ARG A 58 -5.66 9.54 -1.93
CA ARG A 58 -6.66 10.07 -2.86
C ARG A 58 -7.25 11.39 -2.35
N PRO A 59 -7.19 12.49 -3.12
CA PRO A 59 -7.95 13.69 -2.82
C PRO A 59 -9.45 13.43 -2.89
N LEU A 60 -10.24 14.19 -2.13
CA LEU A 60 -11.71 14.20 -2.21
C LEU A 60 -12.17 14.88 -3.49
N ASP A 61 -13.31 14.49 -4.03
CA ASP A 61 -13.88 15.11 -5.21
C ASP A 61 -14.14 16.61 -4.98
N GLY A 62 -13.59 17.44 -5.87
CA GLY A 62 -13.69 18.90 -5.76
C GLY A 62 -12.79 19.52 -4.69
N SER A 63 -11.81 18.79 -4.15
CA SER A 63 -10.85 19.28 -3.16
C SER A 63 -9.46 18.69 -3.41
N ASP A 64 -8.41 19.38 -2.95
CA ASP A 64 -7.04 18.85 -2.93
C ASP A 64 -6.74 18.07 -1.63
N GLU A 65 -7.68 18.02 -0.69
CA GLU A 65 -7.52 17.34 0.60
C GLU A 65 -7.85 15.85 0.51
N THR A 66 -7.05 15.01 1.14
CA THR A 66 -7.39 13.60 1.39
C THR A 66 -8.41 13.46 2.53
N PRO A 67 -9.10 12.31 2.67
CA PRO A 67 -9.94 12.03 3.83
C PRO A 67 -9.21 12.22 5.17
N LEU A 68 -7.94 11.80 5.26
CA LEU A 68 -7.12 12.04 6.45
C LEU A 68 -6.98 13.53 6.76
N GLN A 69 -6.64 14.35 5.75
CA GLN A 69 -6.46 15.80 5.93
C GLN A 69 -7.78 16.47 6.34
N ARG A 70 -8.89 16.11 5.69
CA ARG A 70 -10.22 16.63 6.03
C ARG A 70 -10.63 16.24 7.46
N TYR A 71 -10.39 14.99 7.85
CA TYR A 71 -10.68 14.50 9.20
C TYR A 71 -9.83 15.22 10.26
N ALA A 72 -8.54 15.44 9.98
CA ALA A 72 -7.63 16.14 10.87
C ALA A 72 -7.96 17.64 11.04
N ALA A 73 -8.58 18.27 10.04
CA ALA A 73 -8.95 19.68 10.07
C ALA A 73 -10.17 19.99 10.97
N ASP A 74 -10.93 18.99 11.40
CA ASP A 74 -12.09 19.20 12.26
C ASP A 74 -11.66 19.58 13.69
N PRO A 75 -11.98 20.80 14.18
CA PRO A 75 -11.56 21.25 15.51
C PRO A 75 -12.14 20.41 16.66
N ARG A 76 -13.17 19.61 16.40
CA ARG A 76 -13.82 18.75 17.39
C ARG A 76 -13.04 17.46 17.66
N ARG A 77 -11.99 17.15 16.89
CA ARG A 77 -11.15 15.97 17.13
C ARG A 77 -10.51 16.03 18.53
N THR A 78 -10.58 14.90 19.22
CA THR A 78 -9.87 14.65 20.47
C THR A 78 -8.36 14.71 20.25
N GLU A 79 -7.59 14.89 21.32
CA GLU A 79 -6.13 14.91 21.22
C GLU A 79 -5.56 13.59 20.66
N ALA A 80 -6.11 12.45 21.09
CA ALA A 80 -5.72 11.14 20.59
C ALA A 80 -5.98 10.97 19.08
N GLU A 81 -7.10 11.50 18.56
CA GLU A 81 -7.40 11.49 17.12
C GLU A 81 -6.42 12.39 16.34
N LYS A 82 -6.05 13.55 16.90
CA LYS A 82 -5.07 14.45 16.28
C LYS A 82 -3.68 13.81 16.23
N GLU A 83 -3.22 13.20 17.33
CA GLU A 83 -1.97 12.46 17.38
C GLU A 83 -1.95 11.31 16.35
N LEU A 84 -3.05 10.57 16.24
CA LEU A 84 -3.22 9.54 15.22
C LEU A 84 -3.11 10.12 13.80
N CYS A 85 -3.73 11.27 13.54
CA CYS A 85 -3.65 11.91 12.23
C CYS A 85 -2.23 12.35 11.88
N VAL A 86 -1.50 12.91 12.85
CA VAL A 86 -0.07 13.27 12.70
C VAL A 86 0.78 12.03 12.42
N ALA A 87 0.53 10.93 13.12
CA ALA A 87 1.21 9.67 12.86
C ALA A 87 0.90 9.12 11.46
N LEU A 88 -0.37 9.13 11.04
CA LEU A 88 -0.79 8.66 9.72
C LEU A 88 -0.29 9.56 8.59
N SER A 89 -0.15 10.87 8.79
CA SER A 89 0.41 11.76 7.76
C SER A 89 1.91 11.50 7.53
N ALA A 90 2.62 11.04 8.56
CA ALA A 90 4.03 10.63 8.47
C ALA A 90 4.24 9.18 7.97
N ASN A 91 3.23 8.59 7.32
CA ASN A 91 3.32 7.22 6.81
C ASN A 91 4.36 7.08 5.68
N ARG A 92 4.85 5.84 5.48
CA ARG A 92 5.78 5.47 4.40
C ARG A 92 5.22 4.28 3.63
N HIS A 93 4.76 4.49 2.39
CA HIS A 93 4.32 3.42 1.48
C HIS A 93 5.41 3.08 0.48
N SER A 94 6.02 1.91 0.62
CA SER A 94 7.20 1.55 -0.16
C SER A 94 7.25 0.07 -0.52
N LEU A 95 8.23 -0.26 -1.35
CA LEU A 95 8.76 -1.62 -1.45
C LEU A 95 9.92 -1.75 -0.47
N PHE A 96 9.89 -2.80 0.32
CA PHE A 96 10.88 -3.10 1.33
C PHE A 96 11.49 -4.47 1.08
N SER A 97 12.81 -4.58 1.17
CA SER A 97 13.51 -5.86 1.21
C SER A 97 13.81 -6.26 2.64
N VAL A 98 13.44 -7.49 3.01
CA VAL A 98 13.64 -8.03 4.35
C VAL A 98 15.12 -8.33 4.60
N GLN A 99 15.74 -7.61 5.52
CA GLN A 99 17.14 -7.78 5.87
C GLN A 99 17.32 -8.80 7.00
N LYS A 100 16.51 -8.68 8.05
CA LYS A 100 16.60 -9.53 9.25
C LYS A 100 15.25 -9.60 9.96
N ILE A 101 14.84 -10.80 10.33
CA ILE A 101 13.65 -11.02 11.18
C ILE A 101 14.13 -11.21 12.61
N ARG A 102 13.47 -10.55 13.56
CA ARG A 102 13.80 -10.59 15.00
C ARG A 102 12.53 -10.86 15.82
N PRO A 103 12.65 -11.33 17.06
CA PRO A 103 11.50 -11.36 17.96
C PRO A 103 10.89 -9.97 18.10
N GLY A 104 9.59 -9.84 17.79
CA GLY A 104 8.86 -8.57 17.91
C GLY A 104 9.14 -7.53 16.84
N GLY A 105 9.81 -7.87 15.73
CA GLY A 105 10.02 -6.92 14.64
C GLY A 105 10.84 -7.42 13.46
N VAL A 106 11.07 -6.53 12.51
CA VAL A 106 11.82 -6.81 11.28
C VAL A 106 12.67 -5.61 10.88
N ASP A 107 13.90 -5.89 10.46
CA ASP A 107 14.76 -4.92 9.77
C ASP A 107 14.52 -5.03 8.28
N LEU A 108 14.16 -3.90 7.69
CA LEU A 108 13.86 -3.73 6.28
C LEU A 108 14.88 -2.78 5.65
N ARG A 109 14.93 -2.81 4.32
CA ARG A 109 15.55 -1.76 3.51
C ARG A 109 14.50 -1.21 2.56
N ASP A 110 14.22 0.09 2.61
CA ASP A 110 13.40 0.77 1.62
C ASP A 110 14.13 0.71 0.27
N LEU A 111 13.49 0.12 -0.74
CA LEU A 111 14.12 -0.09 -2.03
C LEU A 111 14.25 1.20 -2.85
N PHE A 112 13.28 2.12 -2.73
CA PHE A 112 13.30 3.40 -3.43
C PHE A 112 14.38 4.34 -2.85
N LEU A 113 14.46 4.42 -1.52
CA LEU A 113 15.39 5.33 -0.83
C LEU A 113 16.74 4.68 -0.50
N ASN A 114 16.84 3.36 -0.60
CA ASN A 114 17.99 2.58 -0.16
C ASN A 114 18.35 2.75 1.33
N GLU A 115 17.35 3.04 2.16
CA GLU A 115 17.52 3.34 3.58
C GLU A 115 17.15 2.14 4.46
N PRO A 116 17.87 1.89 5.57
CA PRO A 116 17.46 0.91 6.56
C PRO A 116 16.22 1.40 7.33
N VAL A 117 15.27 0.50 7.59
CA VAL A 117 14.03 0.77 8.31
C VAL A 117 13.79 -0.33 9.34
N ALA A 118 13.71 0.04 10.62
CA ALA A 118 13.36 -0.89 11.70
C ALA A 118 11.85 -0.80 11.99
N VAL A 119 11.17 -1.95 11.92
CA VAL A 119 9.74 -2.06 12.20
C VAL A 119 9.52 -2.89 13.45
N THR A 120 8.78 -2.33 14.40
CA THR A 120 8.29 -3.04 15.58
C THR A 120 6.98 -3.71 15.19
N GLU A 121 6.95 -5.04 15.14
CA GLU A 121 5.75 -5.78 14.76
C GLU A 121 5.53 -6.92 15.74
N ARG A 122 4.45 -6.82 16.50
CA ARG A 122 4.07 -7.81 17.52
C ARG A 122 3.35 -9.01 16.91
N ARG A 123 2.76 -8.85 15.71
CA ARG A 123 2.14 -9.94 14.96
C ARG A 123 3.22 -10.87 14.43
N GLN A 124 2.89 -12.15 14.31
CA GLN A 124 3.77 -13.08 13.61
C GLN A 124 3.82 -12.67 12.14
N LEU A 125 5.02 -12.29 11.67
CA LEU A 125 5.36 -12.16 10.26
C LEU A 125 5.51 -13.55 9.62
N ALA A 126 4.52 -14.42 9.86
CA ALA A 126 4.56 -15.82 9.47
C ALA A 126 4.73 -15.95 7.95
N GLY A 127 5.74 -16.71 7.54
CA GLY A 127 6.08 -16.92 6.13
C GLY A 127 6.98 -15.85 5.51
N LEU A 128 7.29 -14.76 6.21
CA LEU A 128 8.30 -13.81 5.74
C LEU A 128 9.70 -14.39 5.93
N GLN A 129 10.56 -14.20 4.93
CA GLN A 129 11.94 -14.67 4.93
C GLN A 129 12.90 -13.52 4.58
N ARG A 130 14.16 -13.67 5.00
CA ARG A 130 15.22 -12.75 4.57
C ARG A 130 15.32 -12.80 3.04
N GLY A 131 15.38 -11.64 2.41
CA GLY A 131 15.43 -11.49 0.96
C GLY A 131 14.07 -11.27 0.30
N ASP A 132 12.95 -11.55 1.00
CA ASP A 132 11.63 -11.24 0.47
C ASP A 132 11.50 -9.73 0.19
N ILE A 133 10.78 -9.40 -0.88
CA ILE A 133 10.34 -8.04 -1.17
C ILE A 133 8.85 -7.94 -0.81
N LEU A 134 8.50 -6.94 -0.02
CA LEU A 134 7.11 -6.62 0.29
C LEU A 134 6.75 -5.19 -0.07
N GLU A 135 5.56 -4.99 -0.63
CA GLU A 135 4.87 -3.72 -0.64
C GLU A 135 4.12 -3.57 0.68
N ALA A 136 4.34 -2.47 1.40
CA ALA A 136 3.60 -2.17 2.61
C ALA A 136 3.56 -0.68 2.91
N ARG A 137 2.65 -0.30 3.80
CA ARG A 137 2.63 1.01 4.43
C ARG A 137 3.02 0.91 5.89
N LEU A 138 3.95 1.76 6.29
CA LEU A 138 4.43 1.90 7.67
C LEU A 138 3.96 3.24 8.22
N PHE A 139 3.71 3.32 9.53
CA PHE A 139 3.46 4.60 10.20
C PHE A 139 4.11 4.63 11.60
N PRO A 140 4.45 5.81 12.13
CA PRO A 140 4.99 5.95 13.48
C PRO A 140 3.98 5.54 14.55
N ARG A 141 4.40 4.64 15.45
CA ARG A 141 3.69 4.28 16.68
C ARG A 141 4.73 3.85 17.70
N GLU A 142 4.86 4.59 18.79
CA GLU A 142 5.92 4.34 19.78
C GLU A 142 6.00 2.86 20.19
N PRO A 143 7.20 2.25 20.22
CA PRO A 143 8.52 2.87 20.14
C PRO A 143 9.15 2.95 18.71
N GLY A 144 8.39 2.80 17.62
CA GLY A 144 8.99 2.80 16.28
C GLY A 144 8.00 2.92 15.12
N LEU A 145 8.29 2.26 14.01
CA LEU A 145 7.35 2.12 12.90
C LEU A 145 6.59 0.80 13.03
N VAL A 146 5.33 0.78 12.61
CA VAL A 146 4.49 -0.42 12.56
C VAL A 146 3.79 -0.51 11.20
N PHE A 147 3.37 -1.72 10.81
CA PHE A 147 2.60 -1.91 9.58
C PHE A 147 1.16 -1.42 9.71
N VAL A 148 0.67 -0.69 8.70
CA VAL A 148 -0.77 -0.50 8.50
C VAL A 148 -1.39 -1.87 8.20
N THR A 149 -2.39 -2.27 8.98
CA THR A 149 -2.97 -3.61 8.95
C THR A 149 -3.62 -3.91 7.59
N GLY A 150 -3.39 -5.11 7.06
CA GLY A 150 -4.10 -5.67 5.89
C GLY A 150 -3.59 -5.22 4.52
N ALA A 151 -2.95 -4.05 4.42
CA ALA A 151 -2.45 -3.50 3.16
C ALA A 151 -0.96 -3.84 2.92
N PHE A 152 -0.64 -5.13 2.79
CA PHE A 152 0.70 -5.59 2.41
C PHE A 152 0.67 -6.71 1.36
N VAL A 153 1.65 -6.72 0.47
CA VAL A 153 1.91 -7.79 -0.51
C VAL A 153 3.33 -8.27 -0.32
N VAL A 154 3.54 -9.59 -0.26
CA VAL A 154 4.87 -10.17 -0.43
C VAL A 154 5.00 -10.61 -1.89
N HIS A 155 5.97 -10.07 -2.62
CA HIS A 155 6.19 -10.45 -4.01
C HIS A 155 6.83 -11.85 -4.09
N PRO A 156 6.53 -12.67 -5.10
CA PRO A 156 7.18 -13.96 -5.28
C PRO A 156 8.70 -13.78 -5.40
N PRO A 157 9.53 -14.62 -4.76
CA PRO A 157 10.99 -14.47 -4.82
C PRO A 157 11.55 -14.42 -6.25
N ALA A 158 10.95 -15.18 -7.17
CA ALA A 158 11.35 -15.19 -8.58
C ALA A 158 11.06 -13.87 -9.34
N ALA A 159 10.26 -12.96 -8.79
CA ALA A 159 10.07 -11.61 -9.34
C ALA A 159 11.17 -10.62 -8.90
N THR A 160 12.00 -10.97 -7.91
CA THR A 160 13.01 -10.09 -7.32
C THR A 160 13.93 -9.42 -8.36
N PRO A 161 14.54 -10.14 -9.33
CA PRO A 161 15.44 -9.52 -10.29
C PRO A 161 14.74 -8.46 -11.17
N VAL A 162 13.46 -8.70 -11.49
CA VAL A 162 12.65 -7.76 -12.27
C VAL A 162 12.37 -6.51 -11.43
N ILE A 163 11.95 -6.68 -10.17
CA ILE A 163 11.66 -5.57 -9.25
C ILE A 163 12.91 -4.71 -9.02
N GLU A 164 14.04 -5.34 -8.69
CA GLU A 164 15.30 -4.61 -8.42
C GLU A 164 15.74 -3.78 -9.63
N ARG A 165 15.67 -4.34 -10.85
CA ARG A 165 15.99 -3.61 -12.09
C ARG A 165 15.17 -2.33 -12.26
N ILE A 166 13.86 -2.38 -11.98
CA ILE A 166 12.96 -1.22 -12.13
C ILE A 166 13.24 -0.18 -11.06
N ILE A 167 13.53 -0.63 -9.84
CA ILE A 167 13.89 0.27 -8.75
C ILE A 167 15.22 0.97 -9.07
N ASP A 168 16.20 0.25 -9.62
CA ASP A 168 17.45 0.85 -10.08
C ASP A 168 17.20 1.90 -11.17
N GLU A 169 16.37 1.59 -12.16
CA GLU A 169 15.97 2.55 -13.19
C GLU A 169 15.28 3.79 -12.61
N HIS A 170 14.33 3.61 -11.69
CA HIS A 170 13.65 4.71 -11.00
C HIS A 170 14.63 5.59 -10.23
N ARG A 171 15.55 5.00 -9.47
CA ARG A 171 16.54 5.77 -8.70
C ARG A 171 17.49 6.57 -9.59
N ASN A 172 17.82 6.05 -10.77
CA ASN A 172 18.72 6.69 -11.71
C ASN A 172 18.03 7.76 -12.59
N THR A 173 16.75 7.59 -12.90
CA THR A 173 16.05 8.40 -13.92
C THR A 173 14.83 9.15 -13.39
N GLY A 174 14.34 8.81 -12.20
CA GLY A 174 13.05 9.24 -11.67
C GLY A 174 11.86 8.55 -12.32
N ARG A 175 12.07 7.61 -13.26
CA ARG A 175 11.01 6.96 -14.04
C ARG A 175 11.12 5.42 -14.02
N PRO A 176 9.99 4.70 -14.10
CA PRO A 176 8.61 5.17 -13.92
C PRO A 176 8.39 5.77 -12.53
N GLU A 177 7.34 6.55 -12.32
CA GLU A 177 7.07 7.17 -11.02
C GLU A 177 6.77 6.13 -9.94
N ARG A 178 7.09 6.44 -8.67
CA ARG A 178 7.00 5.50 -7.54
C ARG A 178 5.62 4.84 -7.42
N HIS A 179 4.55 5.63 -7.45
CA HIS A 179 3.18 5.12 -7.32
C HIS A 179 2.81 4.19 -8.48
N HIS A 180 3.24 4.51 -9.71
CA HIS A 180 3.05 3.66 -10.87
C HIS A 180 3.71 2.30 -10.67
N ILE A 181 4.96 2.27 -10.17
CA ILE A 181 5.67 1.02 -9.86
C ILE A 181 4.89 0.21 -8.82
N LEU A 182 4.49 0.83 -7.70
CA LEU A 182 3.75 0.16 -6.62
C LEU A 182 2.45 -0.48 -7.16
N ASP A 183 1.63 0.28 -7.88
CA ASP A 183 0.38 -0.24 -8.42
C ASP A 183 0.57 -1.37 -9.42
N ARG A 184 1.52 -1.24 -10.35
CA ARG A 184 1.77 -2.27 -11.37
C ARG A 184 2.31 -3.55 -10.76
N LEU A 185 3.21 -3.47 -9.78
CA LEU A 185 3.72 -4.65 -9.08
C LEU A 185 2.63 -5.31 -8.24
N ARG A 186 1.72 -4.54 -7.60
CA ARG A 186 0.57 -5.08 -6.89
C ARG A 186 -0.36 -5.88 -7.80
N ILE A 187 -0.69 -5.30 -8.97
CA ILE A 187 -1.52 -5.95 -10.00
C ILE A 187 -0.81 -7.21 -10.55
N GLY A 188 0.49 -7.12 -10.85
CA GLY A 188 1.28 -8.26 -11.28
C GLY A 188 1.29 -9.38 -10.26
N CYS A 189 1.41 -9.04 -8.97
CA CYS A 189 1.34 -10.03 -7.89
C CYS A 189 -0.04 -10.68 -7.77
N PHE A 190 -1.12 -9.91 -7.87
CA PHE A 190 -2.49 -10.44 -7.90
C PHE A 190 -2.66 -11.43 -9.05
N ARG A 191 -2.35 -11.00 -10.27
CA ARG A 191 -2.47 -11.82 -11.48
C ARG A 191 -1.66 -13.11 -11.37
N PHE A 192 -0.42 -13.02 -10.88
CA PHE A 192 0.40 -14.21 -10.69
C PHE A 192 -0.19 -15.18 -9.66
N ARG A 193 -0.60 -14.68 -8.48
CA ARG A 193 -1.04 -15.55 -7.38
C ARG A 193 -2.41 -16.17 -7.62
N ASP A 194 -3.34 -15.42 -8.19
CA ASP A 194 -4.76 -15.80 -8.21
C ASP A 194 -5.21 -16.31 -9.58
N ARG A 195 -4.47 -16.00 -10.66
CA ARG A 195 -4.86 -16.35 -12.03
C ARG A 195 -3.88 -17.27 -12.75
N TYR A 196 -2.57 -17.01 -12.61
CA TYR A 196 -1.58 -17.60 -13.52
C TYR A 196 -0.52 -18.50 -12.88
N ARG A 197 -0.59 -18.75 -11.57
CA ARG A 197 0.48 -19.38 -10.77
C ARG A 197 1.08 -20.65 -11.38
N GLU A 198 0.30 -21.39 -12.17
CA GLU A 198 0.71 -22.66 -12.80
C GLU A 198 0.93 -22.59 -14.31
N ARG A 199 0.65 -21.45 -14.96
CA ARG A 199 0.51 -21.35 -16.42
C ARG A 199 1.47 -20.35 -17.07
N VAL A 200 2.02 -19.40 -16.31
CA VAL A 200 2.82 -18.31 -16.85
C VAL A 200 4.03 -18.02 -15.98
N ASP A 201 5.16 -17.75 -16.64
CA ASP A 201 6.38 -17.29 -15.99
C ASP A 201 6.17 -15.96 -15.24
N VAL A 202 6.68 -15.88 -14.01
CA VAL A 202 6.48 -14.72 -13.13
C VAL A 202 7.11 -13.44 -13.69
N ALA A 203 8.28 -13.55 -14.33
CA ALA A 203 8.96 -12.38 -14.88
C ALA A 203 8.16 -11.80 -16.04
N ARG A 204 7.49 -12.66 -16.84
CA ARG A 204 6.56 -12.22 -17.88
C ARG A 204 5.37 -11.46 -17.30
N VAL A 205 4.69 -12.02 -16.29
CA VAL A 205 3.52 -11.36 -15.65
C VAL A 205 3.89 -9.99 -15.08
N TYR A 206 5.04 -9.88 -14.44
CA TYR A 206 5.50 -8.63 -13.85
C TYR A 206 5.90 -7.60 -14.91
N THR A 207 6.64 -8.03 -15.95
CA THR A 207 7.04 -7.15 -17.05
C THR A 207 5.82 -6.60 -17.79
N GLU A 208 4.86 -7.46 -18.15
CA GLU A 208 3.61 -7.06 -18.80
C GLU A 208 2.79 -6.09 -17.93
N ALA A 209 2.77 -6.29 -16.61
CA ALA A 209 2.08 -5.37 -15.70
C ALA A 209 2.70 -3.97 -15.71
N LEU A 210 4.02 -3.85 -15.85
CA LEU A 210 4.74 -2.57 -15.85
C LEU A 210 4.65 -1.83 -17.19
N GLU A 211 4.62 -2.56 -18.30
CA GLU A 211 4.52 -1.98 -19.64
C GLU A 211 3.10 -1.44 -19.95
N ALA A 212 2.10 -1.83 -19.15
CA ALA A 212 0.74 -1.34 -19.30
C ALA A 212 0.68 0.19 -19.12
N LYS A 213 0.18 0.89 -20.15
CA LYS A 213 0.11 2.36 -20.18
C LYS A 213 -0.83 2.93 -19.11
N GLY A 214 -0.46 4.10 -18.57
CA GLY A 214 -1.20 4.84 -17.54
C GLY A 214 -0.94 4.30 -16.13
N SER A 215 -0.98 5.15 -15.11
CA SER A 215 -1.14 4.66 -13.74
C SER A 215 -2.61 4.23 -13.57
N PRO A 216 -2.89 3.03 -13.06
CA PRO A 216 -4.27 2.60 -12.79
C PRO A 216 -4.94 3.47 -11.72
N VAL A 217 -4.14 4.05 -10.83
CA VAL A 217 -4.57 4.92 -9.75
C VAL A 217 -3.85 6.27 -9.94
N PRO A 218 -4.57 7.41 -9.96
CA PRO A 218 -3.92 8.70 -10.14
C PRO A 218 -2.93 8.95 -9.02
N SER A 219 -1.83 9.64 -9.36
CA SER A 219 -0.81 10.04 -8.40
C SER A 219 -1.46 10.79 -7.23
N PRO A 220 -1.10 10.52 -5.97
CA PRO A 220 -1.31 11.52 -4.93
C PRO A 220 -0.65 12.81 -5.42
N GLY A 221 -1.34 13.95 -5.28
CA GLY A 221 -0.73 15.25 -5.51
C GLY A 221 0.58 15.37 -4.71
N PRO A 222 1.50 16.27 -5.10
CA PRO A 222 2.79 16.40 -4.42
C PRO A 222 2.55 16.63 -2.92
N GLY A 223 2.91 15.64 -2.11
CA GLY A 223 2.99 15.74 -0.66
C GLY A 223 4.25 16.46 -0.21
#